data_AF-H6A8R2-F1
#
_entry.id   AF-H6A8R2-F1
#
_cell.length_a   1.000
_cell.length_b   1.000
_cell.length_c   1.000
_cell.angle_alpha   90.00
_cell.angle_beta   90.00
_cell.angle_gamma   90.00
#
_symmetry.space_group_name_H-M   'P 1'
#
loop_
_entity.id
_entity.type
_entity.pdbx_description
1 polymer ?
#
loop_
_entity_poly.entity_id
_entity_poly.type
_entity_poly.pdbx_seq_one_letter_code
_entity_poly.pdbx_strand_id
1 'polypeptide(L)'
;VFTFANQAGLDMLETTLVALQDISLEKILDENGRKRLCSDFTQIMQQGYAYLPSGICISSMGRPVSYDRAIAWKVLNDEDVIHCIAFMFLNWSFV
;
A
#
# COMPACT_ATOMS: atom_id res chain seq x y z
N VAL A 1 6.41 12.87 4.87
CA VAL A 1 5.33 11.85 5.00
C VAL A 1 5.95 10.69 5.73
N PHE A 2 5.40 10.28 6.88
CA PHE A 2 5.90 9.11 7.59
C PHE A 2 5.24 7.86 7.02
N THR A 3 6.05 6.89 6.60
CA THR A 3 5.58 5.58 6.15
C THR A 3 5.94 4.55 7.20
N PHE A 4 4.97 3.74 7.60
CA PHE A 4 5.17 2.65 8.55
C PHE A 4 4.45 1.40 8.06
N ALA A 5 4.92 0.24 8.53
CA ALA A 5 4.33 -1.05 8.25
C ALA A 5 4.53 -1.96 9.47
N ASN A 6 3.66 -2.96 9.61
CA ASN A 6 3.91 -4.08 10.51
C ASN A 6 5.01 -5.00 9.94
N GLN A 7 5.41 -6.02 10.70
CA GLN A 7 6.46 -6.95 10.27
C GLN A 7 6.12 -7.63 8.93
N ALA A 8 4.88 -8.05 8.72
CA ALA A 8 4.46 -8.68 7.46
C ALA A 8 4.61 -7.73 6.25
N GLY A 9 4.32 -6.44 6.40
CA GLY A 9 4.55 -5.45 5.34
C GLY A 9 6.03 -5.17 5.10
N LEU A 10 6.86 -5.19 6.14
CA LEU A 10 8.31 -5.07 6.01
C LEU A 10 8.91 -6.28 5.29
N ASP A 11 8.45 -7.49 5.63
CA ASP A 11 8.85 -8.74 5.00
C ASP A 11 8.42 -8.78 3.53
N MET A 12 7.17 -8.39 3.25
CA MET A 12 6.63 -8.27 1.89
C MET A 12 7.48 -7.34 1.03
N LEU A 13 7.90 -6.19 1.57
CA LEU A 13 8.70 -5.20 0.85
C LEU A 13 10.21 -5.45 0.94
N GLU A 14 10.64 -6.51 1.61
CA GLU A 14 12.05 -6.82 1.89
C GLU A 14 12.84 -5.61 2.40
N THR A 15 12.29 -4.95 3.43
CA THR A 15 12.86 -3.70 3.94
C THR A 15 12.82 -3.62 5.46
N THR A 16 13.41 -2.56 5.99
CA THR A 16 13.37 -2.24 7.41
C THR A 16 12.49 -1.02 7.64
N LEU A 17 12.04 -0.80 8.89
CA LEU A 17 11.24 0.39 9.23
C LEU A 17 11.95 1.70 8.87
N VAL A 18 13.27 1.75 9.01
CA VAL A 18 14.07 2.94 8.68
C VAL A 18 14.11 3.13 7.15
N ALA A 19 14.47 2.08 6.41
CA ALA A 19 14.57 2.15 4.96
C ALA A 19 13.21 2.36 4.26
N LEU A 20 12.10 1.92 4.88
CA LEU A 20 10.74 2.13 4.36
C LEU A 20 10.40 3.62 4.19
N GLN A 21 11.00 4.49 4.99
CA GLN A 21 10.75 5.94 4.92
C GLN A 21 11.26 6.56 3.59
N ASP A 22 12.22 5.90 2.94
CA ASP A 22 12.82 6.33 1.66
C ASP A 22 12.17 5.66 0.43
N ILE A 23 11.18 4.79 0.65
CA ILE A 23 10.45 4.08 -0.41
C ILE A 23 9.18 4.87 -0.73
N SER A 24 9.11 5.41 -1.96
CA SER A 24 7.88 6.00 -2.46
C SER A 24 6.86 4.91 -2.82
N LEU A 25 5.57 5.23 -2.70
CA LEU A 25 4.50 4.33 -3.12
C LEU A 25 4.64 3.88 -4.58
N GLU A 26 5.22 4.73 -5.42
CA GLU A 26 5.49 4.44 -6.83
C GLU A 26 6.55 3.36 -7.07
N LYS A 27 7.44 3.14 -6.09
CA LYS A 27 8.40 2.03 -6.13
C LYS A 27 7.77 0.71 -5.69
N ILE A 28 6.68 0.77 -4.92
CA ILE A 28 5.97 -0.40 -4.39
C ILE A 28 4.95 -0.90 -5.42
N LEU A 29 4.08 -0.02 -5.92
CA LEU A 29 3.03 -0.36 -6.87
C LEU A 29 3.55 -0.25 -8.30
N ASP A 30 3.28 -1.29 -9.11
CA ASP A 30 3.53 -1.23 -10.55
C ASP A 30 2.62 -0.18 -11.24
N GLU A 31 2.81 0.03 -12.54
CA GLU A 31 2.01 1.00 -13.30
C GLU A 31 0.49 0.72 -13.21
N ASN A 32 0.11 -0.56 -13.23
CA ASN A 32 -1.30 -0.95 -13.15
C ASN A 32 -1.88 -0.67 -11.77
N GLY A 33 -1.14 -0.97 -10.70
CA GLY A 33 -1.51 -0.70 -9.32
C GLY A 33 -1.69 0.79 -9.08
N ARG A 34 -0.80 1.64 -9.62
CA ARG A 34 -0.94 3.10 -9.53
C ARG A 34 -2.18 3.61 -10.24
N LYS A 35 -2.44 3.17 -11.48
CA LYS A 35 -3.65 3.56 -12.23
C LYS A 35 -4.93 3.18 -11.50
N ARG A 36 -4.97 1.97 -10.91
CA ARG A 36 -6.11 1.50 -10.11
C ARG A 36 -6.30 2.35 -8.86
N LEU A 37 -5.23 2.59 -8.10
CA LEU A 37 -5.31 3.46 -6.92
C LEU A 37 -5.83 4.86 -7.27
N CYS A 38 -5.38 5.44 -8.39
CA CYS A 38 -5.90 6.74 -8.86
C CYS A 38 -7.40 6.69 -9.19
N SER A 39 -7.87 5.61 -9.82
CA SER A 39 -9.30 5.41 -10.12
C SER A 39 -10.14 5.30 -8.84
N ASP A 40 -9.63 4.56 -7.85
CA ASP A 40 -10.35 4.29 -6.60
C ASP A 40 -10.15 5.40 -5.55
N PHE A 41 -9.27 6.37 -5.81
CA PHE A 41 -8.93 7.43 -4.87
C PHE A 41 -10.15 8.23 -4.41
N THR A 42 -11.03 8.59 -5.34
CA THR A 42 -12.28 9.30 -5.01
C THR A 42 -13.16 8.48 -4.07
N GLN A 43 -13.24 7.17 -4.30
CA GLN A 43 -13.99 6.26 -3.42
C GLN A 43 -13.38 6.24 -2.02
N ILE A 44 -12.05 6.11 -1.90
CA ILE A 44 -11.36 6.11 -0.61
C ILE A 44 -11.63 7.44 0.13
N MET A 45 -11.57 8.57 -0.56
CA MET A 45 -11.80 9.88 0.06
C MET A 45 -13.24 10.07 0.53
N GLN A 46 -14.22 9.64 -0.28
CA GLN A 46 -15.64 9.87 0.01
C GLN A 46 -16.24 8.79 0.94
N GLN A 47 -15.98 7.52 0.67
CA GLN A 47 -16.55 6.38 1.40
C GLN A 47 -15.63 5.88 2.52
N GLY A 48 -14.38 6.35 2.57
CA GLY A 48 -13.41 6.00 3.59
C GLY A 48 -12.49 4.85 3.22
N TYR A 49 -12.88 3.99 2.27
CA TYR A 49 -12.09 2.84 1.85
C TYR A 49 -12.45 2.36 0.43
N ALA A 50 -11.59 1.51 -0.13
CA ALA A 50 -11.83 0.78 -1.37
C ALA A 50 -11.18 -0.61 -1.33
N TYR A 51 -11.80 -1.57 -2.03
CA TYR A 51 -11.20 -2.87 -2.29
C TYR A 51 -10.45 -2.84 -3.61
N LEU A 52 -9.16 -3.09 -3.55
CA LEU A 52 -8.31 -3.20 -4.71
C LEU A 52 -8.23 -4.69 -5.13
N PRO A 53 -8.37 -5.01 -6.42
CA PRO A 53 -8.25 -6.37 -6.92
C PRO A 53 -6.83 -6.93 -6.72
N SER A 54 -6.64 -8.22 -7.04
CA SER A 54 -5.31 -8.84 -7.04
C SER A 54 -4.31 -8.07 -7.91
N GLY A 55 -3.04 -8.11 -7.52
CA GLY A 55 -1.98 -7.40 -8.21
C GLY A 55 -0.59 -7.85 -7.80
N ILE A 56 0.40 -7.10 -8.27
CA ILE A 56 1.82 -7.33 -8.01
C ILE A 56 2.41 -6.02 -7.45
N CYS A 57 3.18 -6.15 -6.37
CA CYS A 57 4.09 -5.13 -5.88
C CYS A 57 5.54 -5.51 -6.22
N ILE A 58 6.43 -4.52 -6.20
CA ILE A 58 7.87 -4.76 -6.30
C ILE A 58 8.50 -4.48 -4.93
N SER A 59 9.26 -5.45 -4.41
CA SER A 59 10.00 -5.28 -3.16
C SER A 59 11.19 -4.32 -3.34
N SER A 60 11.80 -3.90 -2.24
CA SER A 60 13.00 -3.06 -2.24
C SER A 60 14.19 -3.72 -2.95
N MET A 61 14.19 -5.05 -3.03
CA MET A 61 15.20 -5.85 -3.72
C MET A 61 14.86 -6.12 -5.19
N GLY A 62 13.76 -5.53 -5.69
CA GLY A 62 13.30 -5.70 -7.07
C GLY A 62 12.55 -7.00 -7.34
N ARG A 63 12.19 -7.77 -6.30
CA ARG A 63 11.45 -9.03 -6.47
C ARG A 63 9.95 -8.78 -6.60
N PRO A 64 9.25 -9.44 -7.55
CA PRO A 64 7.80 -9.36 -7.65
C PRO A 64 7.13 -10.08 -6.48
N VAL A 65 6.09 -9.45 -5.95
CA VAL A 65 5.28 -9.95 -4.85
C VAL A 65 3.81 -9.90 -5.25
N SER A 66 3.18 -11.05 -5.41
CA SER A 66 1.75 -11.14 -5.71
C SER A 66 0.93 -10.98 -4.44
N TYR A 67 -0.31 -10.48 -4.58
CA TYR A 67 -1.33 -10.49 -3.53
C TYR A 67 -2.72 -10.75 -4.15
N ASP A 68 -3.59 -11.44 -3.41
CA ASP A 68 -4.93 -11.80 -3.89
C ASP A 68 -5.90 -10.62 -3.89
N ARG A 69 -5.70 -9.69 -2.94
CA ARG A 69 -6.53 -8.50 -2.76
C ARG A 69 -5.75 -7.48 -1.93
N ALA A 70 -6.04 -6.21 -2.14
CA ALA A 70 -5.67 -5.18 -1.18
C ALA A 70 -6.88 -4.38 -0.71
N ILE A 71 -6.79 -3.83 0.50
CA ILE A 71 -7.76 -2.87 1.03
C ILE A 71 -7.00 -1.58 1.27
N ALA A 72 -7.51 -0.48 0.74
CA ALA A 72 -6.98 0.85 1.01
C ALA A 72 -8.02 1.69 1.76
N TRP A 73 -7.62 2.39 2.80
CA TRP A 73 -8.52 3.26 3.56
C TRP A 73 -7.83 4.54 4.01
N LYS A 74 -8.61 5.62 4.11
CA LYS A 74 -8.13 6.85 4.73
C LYS A 74 -8.08 6.67 6.23
N VAL A 75 -6.98 7.08 6.83
CA VAL A 75 -6.81 7.13 8.29
C VAL A 75 -7.07 8.57 8.71
N LEU A 76 -7.94 8.76 9.69
CA LEU A 76 -8.21 10.07 10.28
C LEU A 76 -7.41 10.22 11.58
N ASN A 77 -6.99 11.44 11.91
CA ASN A 77 -6.46 11.77 13.22
C ASN A 77 -7.60 12.06 14.22
N ASP A 78 -7.24 12.45 15.45
CA ASP A 78 -8.21 12.76 16.51
C ASP A 78 -9.10 14.00 16.21
N GLU A 79 -8.77 14.76 15.16
CA GLU A 79 -9.51 15.95 14.71
C GLU A 79 -10.35 15.67 13.45
N ASP A 80 -10.56 14.39 13.10
CA ASP A 80 -11.24 13.94 11.87
C ASP A 80 -10.58 14.41 10.55
N VAL A 81 -9.32 14.84 10.60
CA VAL A 81 -8.51 15.22 9.44
C VAL A 81 -7.80 13.99 8.87
N ILE A 82 -7.74 13.89 7.53
CA ILE A 82 -7.04 12.80 6.86
C ILE A 82 -5.54 12.85 7.19
N HIS A 83 -5.06 11.84 7.91
CA HIS A 83 -3.66 11.67 8.29
C HIS A 83 -2.85 10.98 7.18
N CYS A 84 -3.36 9.87 6.64
CA CYS A 84 -2.72 9.11 5.57
C CYS A 84 -3.71 8.17 4.86
N ILE A 85 -3.21 7.43 3.86
CA ILE A 85 -3.88 6.24 3.32
C ILE A 85 -3.10 5.03 3.80
N ALA A 86 -3.80 4.06 4.39
CA ALA A 86 -3.23 2.78 4.79
C ALA A 86 -3.63 1.69 3.79
N PHE A 87 -2.80 0.65 3.70
CA PHE A 87 -2.99 -0.49 2.81
C PHE A 87 -2.86 -1.79 3.61
N MET A 88 -3.69 -2.77 3.27
CA MET A 88 -3.56 -4.16 3.71
C MET A 88 -3.53 -5.05 2.48
N PHE A 89 -2.46 -5.82 2.31
CA PHE A 89 -2.30 -6.79 1.23
C PHE A 89 -2.60 -8.20 1.77
N LEU A 90 -3.59 -8.87 1.19
CA LEU A 90 -4.06 -10.19 1.61
C LEU A 90 -3.36 -11.29 0.82
N ASN A 91 -2.94 -12.34 1.53
CA ASN A 91 -2.30 -13.55 0.97
C ASN A 91 -1.14 -13.23 0.04
N TRP A 92 -0.25 -12.32 0.45
CA TRP A 92 0.89 -11.98 -0.38
C TRP A 92 1.95 -13.11 -0.38
N SER A 93 2.67 -13.24 -1.49
CA SER A 93 3.79 -14.17 -1.63
C SER A 93 4.79 -13.66 -2.66
N PHE A 94 6.06 -14.02 -2.52
CA PHE A 94 7.02 -13.88 -3.61
C PHE A 94 6.63 -14.80 -4.77
N VAL A 95 6.83 -14.31 -6.01
CA VAL A 95 6.64 -15.09 -7.24
C VAL A 95 7.91 -15.83 -7.62
#